data_AF-A0AAE1VG42-F1
#
_entry.id   AF-A0AAE1VG42-F1
#
_cell.length_a   1.000
_cell.length_b   1.000
_cell.length_c   1.000
_cell.angle_alpha   90.00
_cell.angle_beta   90.00
_cell.angle_gamma   90.00
#
_symmetry.space_group_name_H-M   'P 1'
#
loop_
_entity.id
_entity.type
_entity.pdbx_description
1 polymer ?
#
loop_
_entity_poly.entity_id
_entity_poly.type
_entity_poly.pdbx_seq_one_letter_code
_entity_poly.pdbx_strand_id
1 'polypeptide(L)'
;MGICSSCESTSIATAKLILQDGRLQEFPYPVKASYLLQKDPTIFICNSDEMDFGNVVSAISADEELQPGQLYFALPLSNLKRKLKAEEMAALAVKASSALNNCGAEKYGCRRKGSDFIVEKKGKGGDNNGDVAPELRRARSSGGSGRRGKFTARLNAIPE
;
A
#
# COMPACT_ATOMS: atom_id res chain seq x y z
N MET A 1 -1.95 -27.66 -20.43
CA MET A 1 -0.96 -26.61 -20.70
C MET A 1 -1.37 -25.36 -19.95
N GLY A 2 -0.67 -25.02 -18.87
CA GLY A 2 -0.90 -23.80 -18.12
C GLY A 2 -0.31 -22.62 -18.87
N ILE A 3 -1.14 -21.66 -19.27
CA ILE A 3 -0.67 -20.38 -19.80
C ILE A 3 -0.21 -19.51 -18.62
N CYS A 4 1.05 -19.67 -18.25
CA CYS A 4 1.72 -18.79 -17.30
C CYS A 4 1.84 -17.41 -17.95
N SER A 5 0.84 -16.55 -17.73
CA SER A 5 1.00 -15.10 -17.94
C SER A 5 1.75 -14.56 -16.73
N SER A 6 3.08 -14.70 -16.75
CA SER A 6 3.91 -13.82 -15.93
C SER A 6 3.72 -12.43 -16.53
N CYS A 7 2.94 -11.59 -15.85
CA CYS A 7 2.77 -10.19 -16.21
C CYS A 7 4.14 -9.52 -16.09
N GLU A 8 4.91 -9.51 -17.18
CA GLU A 8 6.12 -8.70 -17.32
C GLU A 8 5.65 -7.25 -17.45
N SER A 9 5.26 -6.66 -16.32
CA SER A 9 4.97 -5.25 -16.23
C SER A 9 6.31 -4.55 -16.39
N THR A 10 6.54 -3.93 -17.54
CA THR A 10 7.66 -3.01 -17.76
C THR A 10 7.42 -1.73 -16.94
N SER A 11 7.33 -1.86 -15.61
CA SER A 11 7.32 -0.72 -14.71
C SER A 11 8.76 -0.20 -14.70
N ILE A 12 8.99 0.91 -15.39
CA ILE A 12 10.22 1.67 -15.25
C ILE A 12 10.41 1.94 -13.76
N ALA A 13 11.56 1.55 -13.21
CA ALA A 13 11.87 1.83 -11.83
C ALA A 13 11.84 3.36 -11.62
N THR A 14 11.11 3.83 -10.63
CA THR A 14 11.02 5.23 -10.24
C THR A 14 11.58 5.40 -8.83
N ALA A 15 12.21 6.54 -8.56
CA ALA A 15 12.54 6.93 -7.20
C ALA A 15 11.25 7.42 -6.55
N LYS A 16 10.92 6.90 -5.37
CA LYS A 16 9.63 7.16 -4.72
C LYS A 16 9.84 7.98 -3.46
N LEU A 17 9.29 9.20 -3.44
CA LEU A 17 9.32 10.07 -2.28
C LEU A 17 7.93 10.18 -1.66
N ILE A 18 7.78 9.70 -0.43
CA ILE A 18 6.57 9.87 0.36
C ILE A 18 6.68 11.17 1.16
N LEU A 19 5.80 12.11 0.87
CA LEU A 19 5.70 13.38 1.57
C LEU A 19 5.04 13.20 2.94
N GLN A 20 5.26 14.15 3.86
CA GLN A 20 4.66 14.12 5.19
C GLN A 20 3.12 14.08 5.16
N ASP A 21 2.51 14.67 4.14
CA ASP A 21 1.07 14.66 3.88
C ASP A 21 0.54 13.31 3.36
N GLY A 22 1.43 12.34 3.11
CA GLY A 22 1.09 11.01 2.61
C GLY A 22 0.97 10.93 1.10
N ARG A 23 1.28 12.00 0.35
CA ARG A 23 1.34 11.94 -1.12
C ARG A 23 2.64 11.27 -1.57
N LEU A 24 2.57 10.56 -2.69
CA LEU A 24 3.73 9.98 -3.37
C LEU A 24 4.15 10.89 -4.53
N GLN A 25 5.44 11.16 -4.61
CA GLN A 25 6.08 11.77 -5.77
C GLN A 25 7.06 10.77 -6.39
N GLU A 26 6.95 10.57 -7.70
CA GLU A 26 7.79 9.63 -8.45
C GLU A 26 8.72 10.36 -9.40
N PHE A 27 9.96 9.89 -9.48
CA PHE A 27 10.96 10.42 -10.39
C PHE A 27 11.51 9.28 -11.26
N PRO A 28 11.42 9.38 -12.61
CA PRO A 28 11.93 8.34 -13.50
C PRO A 28 13.45 8.38 -13.70
N TYR A 29 14.14 9.31 -13.05
CA TYR A 29 15.60 9.50 -13.11
C TYR A 29 16.13 9.87 -11.72
N PRO A 30 17.45 9.73 -11.47
CA PRO A 30 18.06 10.17 -10.23
C PRO A 30 17.84 11.67 -9.97
N VAL A 31 17.41 12.04 -8.76
CA VAL A 31 17.12 13.44 -8.41
C VAL A 31 17.93 13.85 -7.19
N LYS A 32 18.69 14.94 -7.30
CA LYS A 32 19.43 15.49 -6.15
C LYS A 32 18.50 15.93 -5.03
N ALA A 33 18.83 15.55 -3.81
CA ALA A 33 18.08 15.92 -2.61
C ALA A 33 17.99 17.44 -2.44
N SER A 34 19.06 18.18 -2.78
CA SER A 34 19.07 19.66 -2.79
C SER A 34 17.93 20.28 -3.58
N TYR A 35 17.50 19.68 -4.69
CA TYR A 35 16.38 20.21 -5.48
C TYR A 35 15.06 20.15 -4.72
N LEU A 36 14.86 19.08 -3.94
CA LEU A 36 13.67 18.85 -3.14
C LEU A 36 13.67 19.73 -1.88
N LEU A 37 14.84 19.85 -1.23
CA LEU A 37 15.03 20.66 -0.03
C LEU A 37 14.95 22.17 -0.31
N GLN A 38 15.27 22.63 -1.53
CA GLN A 38 15.08 24.03 -1.92
C GLN A 38 13.61 24.45 -1.91
N LYS A 39 12.70 23.52 -2.21
CA LYS A 39 11.25 23.79 -2.22
C LYS A 39 10.69 23.92 -0.81
N ASP A 40 11.22 23.12 0.11
CA ASP A 40 10.82 23.15 1.52
C ASP A 40 12.06 22.89 2.41
N PRO A 41 12.66 23.95 3.00
CA PRO A 41 13.84 23.80 3.83
C PRO A 41 13.53 23.31 5.24
N THR A 42 12.25 23.05 5.57
CA THR A 42 11.83 22.58 6.90
C THR A 42 11.82 21.06 7.03
N ILE A 43 12.05 20.36 5.92
CA ILE A 43 12.09 18.91 5.85
C ILE A 43 13.52 18.39 5.63
N PHE A 44 13.72 17.11 5.93
CA PHE A 44 14.83 16.31 5.45
C PHE A 44 14.32 15.07 4.73
N ILE A 45 15.18 14.46 3.94
CA ILE A 45 14.87 13.22 3.21
C ILE A 45 15.68 12.08 3.83
N CYS A 46 15.04 10.95 4.05
CA CYS A 46 15.69 9.73 4.51
C CYS A 46 15.34 8.54 3.62
N ASN A 47 16.30 7.63 3.44
CA ASN A 47 16.06 6.35 2.80
C ASN A 47 15.24 5.45 3.74
N SER A 48 14.26 4.71 3.21
CA SER A 48 13.49 3.76 4.00
C SER A 48 14.32 2.58 4.52
N ASP A 49 15.36 2.19 3.80
CA ASP A 49 16.21 1.03 4.16
C ASP A 49 17.09 1.32 5.39
N GLU A 50 17.48 2.57 5.58
CA GLU A 50 18.30 3.01 6.71
C GLU A 50 17.47 3.33 7.97
N MET A 51 16.13 3.25 7.87
CA MET A 51 15.24 3.60 8.96
C MET A 51 14.98 2.39 9.87
N ASP A 52 15.65 2.35 11.03
CA ASP A 52 15.48 1.28 12.03
C ASP A 52 14.81 1.75 13.34
N PHE A 53 14.03 0.87 13.97
CA PHE A 53 13.29 1.19 15.20
C PHE A 53 14.24 1.45 16.37
N GLY A 54 13.99 2.52 17.13
CA GLY A 54 14.83 2.86 18.29
C GLY A 54 16.21 3.45 17.91
N ASN A 55 16.45 3.64 16.62
CA ASN A 55 17.60 4.34 16.06
C ASN A 55 17.22 5.75 15.59
N VAL A 56 18.25 6.59 15.43
CA VAL A 56 18.12 7.94 14.89
C VAL A 56 18.10 7.84 13.37
N VAL A 57 17.21 8.60 12.74
CA VAL A 57 17.11 8.61 11.27
C VAL A 57 18.27 9.40 10.69
N SER A 58 18.93 8.83 9.69
CA SER A 58 19.92 9.54 8.89
C SER A 58 19.23 10.30 7.75
N ALA A 59 19.58 11.59 7.61
CA ALA A 59 19.22 12.34 6.43
C ALA A 59 20.24 12.07 5.32
N ILE A 60 19.78 11.91 4.08
CA ILE A 60 20.66 11.92 2.92
C ILE A 60 21.23 13.34 2.72
N SER A 61 22.47 13.43 2.24
CA SER A 61 23.10 14.72 1.95
C SER A 61 22.37 15.45 0.82
N ALA A 62 22.42 16.78 0.82
CA ALA A 62 21.85 17.61 -0.24
C ALA A 62 22.49 17.34 -1.62
N ASP A 63 23.73 16.84 -1.62
CA ASP A 63 24.49 16.50 -2.82
C ASP A 63 24.17 15.09 -3.36
N GLU A 64 23.54 14.24 -2.54
CA GLU A 64 23.16 12.88 -2.92
C GLU A 64 21.88 12.86 -3.76
N GLU A 65 21.73 11.78 -4.52
CA GLU A 65 20.64 11.59 -5.48
C GLU A 65 19.70 10.46 -5.05
N LEU A 66 18.40 10.72 -5.09
CA LEU A 66 17.36 9.72 -4.93
C LEU A 66 17.38 8.78 -6.13
N GLN A 67 17.65 7.51 -5.88
CA GLN A 67 17.84 6.52 -6.94
C GLN A 67 16.51 5.84 -7.35
N PRO A 68 16.30 5.59 -8.65
CA PRO A 68 15.19 4.77 -9.11
C PRO A 68 15.14 3.39 -8.44
N GLY A 69 13.94 2.95 -8.06
CA GLY A 69 13.73 1.67 -7.36
C GLY A 69 13.88 1.75 -5.84
N GLN A 70 14.27 2.92 -5.31
CA GLN A 70 14.36 3.17 -3.88
C GLN A 70 13.17 3.99 -3.38
N LEU A 71 12.88 3.86 -2.08
CA LEU A 71 11.82 4.59 -1.40
C LEU A 71 12.41 5.50 -0.33
N TYR A 72 11.93 6.73 -0.31
CA TYR A 72 12.39 7.80 0.54
C TYR A 72 11.20 8.45 1.25
N PHE A 73 11.43 8.97 2.45
CA PHE A 73 10.45 9.73 3.21
C PHE A 73 10.94 11.17 3.39
N ALA A 74 10.04 12.14 3.16
CA ALA A 74 10.24 13.53 3.57
C ALA A 74 9.66 13.73 4.98
N LEU A 75 10.52 14.09 5.93
CA LEU A 75 10.19 14.24 7.35
C LEU A 75 10.56 15.63 7.86
N PRO A 76 9.84 16.20 8.86
CA PRO A 76 10.23 17.45 9.48
C PRO A 76 11.60 17.37 10.15
N LEU A 77 12.43 18.42 10.07
CA LEU A 77 13.73 18.50 10.75
C LEU A 77 13.68 18.25 12.26
N SER A 78 12.53 18.50 12.90
CA SER A 78 12.27 18.17 14.31
C SER A 78 12.40 16.67 14.63
N ASN A 79 12.35 15.80 13.62
CA ASN A 79 12.46 14.36 13.78
C ASN A 79 13.92 13.87 13.69
N LEU A 80 14.83 14.66 13.11
CA LEU A 80 16.22 14.25 12.85
C LEU A 80 17.02 14.01 14.14
N LYS A 81 16.67 14.70 15.23
CA LYS A 81 17.40 14.62 16.51
C LYS A 81 16.80 13.59 17.48
N ARG A 82 15.71 12.92 17.11
CA ARG A 82 15.04 11.95 17.98
C ARG A 82 15.03 10.56 17.36
N LYS A 83 14.96 9.56 18.25
CA LYS A 83 14.69 8.19 17.85
C LYS A 83 13.26 8.08 17.36
N LEU A 84 13.04 7.40 16.24
CA LEU A 84 11.69 7.11 15.79
C LEU A 84 11.04 6.09 16.70
N LYS A 85 9.82 6.42 17.14
CA LYS A 85 8.99 5.48 17.89
C LYS A 85 8.32 4.49 16.93
N ALA A 86 7.93 3.33 17.45
CA ALA A 86 7.26 2.29 16.67
C ALA A 86 5.96 2.81 16.04
N GLU A 87 5.23 3.67 16.74
CA GLU A 87 3.99 4.26 16.23
C GLU A 87 4.24 5.20 15.05
N GLU A 88 5.34 5.95 15.07
CA GLU A 88 5.71 6.86 13.99
C GLU A 88 6.14 6.07 12.75
N MET A 89 6.95 5.03 12.94
CA MET A 89 7.35 4.12 11.87
C MET A 89 6.15 3.40 11.25
N ALA A 90 5.23 2.89 12.08
CA ALA A 90 3.98 2.30 11.60
C ALA A 90 3.15 3.30 10.79
N ALA A 91 3.06 4.55 11.25
CA ALA A 91 2.37 5.61 10.51
C ALA A 91 3.02 5.88 9.15
N LEU A 92 4.34 5.86 9.04
CA LEU A 92 5.06 6.00 7.77
C LEU A 92 4.79 4.82 6.83
N ALA A 93 4.79 3.58 7.35
CA ALA A 93 4.45 2.39 6.58
C ALA A 93 3.02 2.41 6.04
N VAL A 94 2.06 2.88 6.85
CA VAL A 94 0.66 3.06 6.43
C VAL A 94 0.55 4.13 5.35
N LYS A 95 1.24 5.27 5.50
CA LYS A 95 1.27 6.34 4.48
C LYS A 95 1.88 5.82 3.18
N ALA A 96 3.01 5.13 3.23
CA ALA A 96 3.65 4.54 2.07
C ALA A 96 2.71 3.56 1.37
N SER A 97 2.08 2.65 2.13
CA SER A 97 1.12 1.69 1.59
C SER A 97 -0.05 2.38 0.89
N SER A 98 -0.64 3.40 1.53
CA SER A 98 -1.75 4.17 0.95
C SER A 98 -1.32 4.88 -0.34
N ALA A 99 -0.17 5.56 -0.32
CA ALA A 99 0.32 6.31 -1.46
C ALA A 99 0.68 5.41 -2.66
N LEU A 100 1.31 4.26 -2.40
CA LEU A 100 1.64 3.26 -3.42
C LEU A 100 0.38 2.61 -4.01
N ASN A 101 -0.63 2.33 -3.18
CA ASN A 101 -1.89 1.75 -3.65
C ASN A 101 -2.66 2.72 -4.57
N ASN A 102 -2.60 4.02 -4.29
CA ASN A 102 -3.23 5.04 -5.11
C ASN A 102 -2.51 5.26 -6.44
N CYS A 103 -1.23 4.93 -6.52
CA CYS A 103 -0.41 5.05 -7.73
C CYS A 103 -0.58 3.86 -8.70
N GLY A 104 -1.03 2.70 -8.20
CA GLY A 104 -1.15 1.46 -8.97
C GLY A 104 -2.52 1.21 -9.61
N ALA A 105 -3.45 2.16 -9.59
CA ALA A 105 -4.84 1.92 -10.01
C ALA A 105 -5.04 1.76 -11.53
N GLU A 106 -4.04 2.05 -12.36
CA GLU A 106 -4.21 2.07 -13.81
C GLU A 106 -3.78 0.80 -14.56
N LYS A 107 -3.16 -0.18 -13.91
CA LYS A 107 -2.82 -1.44 -14.58
C LYS A 107 -2.91 -2.60 -13.58
N TYR A 108 -3.67 -3.63 -13.95
CA TYR A 108 -3.84 -4.91 -13.27
C TYR A 108 -4.81 -4.90 -12.07
N GLY A 109 -6.05 -5.32 -12.38
CA GLY A 109 -7.06 -5.66 -11.40
C GLY A 109 -6.64 -6.85 -10.54
N CYS A 110 -5.86 -6.59 -9.50
CA CYS A 110 -5.89 -7.40 -8.30
C CYS A 110 -6.85 -6.71 -7.34
N ARG A 111 -8.08 -7.22 -7.27
CA ARG A 111 -9.02 -6.95 -6.18
C ARG A 111 -8.39 -7.44 -4.87
N ARG A 112 -7.41 -6.70 -4.35
CA ARG A 112 -6.96 -6.88 -2.98
C ARG A 112 -8.13 -6.42 -2.15
N LYS A 113 -8.79 -7.41 -1.54
CA LYS A 113 -9.70 -7.20 -0.42
C LYS A 113 -8.92 -6.33 0.55
N GLY A 114 -9.28 -5.05 0.63
CA GLY A 114 -8.68 -4.11 1.56
C GLY A 114 -8.74 -4.79 2.92
N SER A 115 -7.58 -5.17 3.45
CA SER A 115 -7.46 -5.39 4.87
C SER A 115 -7.49 -4.00 5.44
N ASP A 116 -8.70 -3.52 5.72
CA ASP A 116 -8.90 -2.43 6.66
C ASP A 116 -8.17 -2.86 7.93
N PHE A 117 -6.96 -2.31 8.14
CA PHE A 117 -6.25 -2.50 9.39
C PHE A 117 -7.02 -1.67 10.41
N ILE A 118 -8.00 -2.30 11.05
CA ILE A 118 -8.68 -1.74 12.21
C ILE A 118 -7.59 -1.52 13.25
N VAL A 119 -7.20 -0.27 13.44
CA VAL A 119 -6.36 0.10 14.58
C VAL A 119 -7.24 -0.11 15.81
N GLU A 120 -7.06 -1.23 16.50
CA GLU A 120 -7.71 -1.46 17.78
C GLU A 120 -7.16 -0.44 18.78
N LYS A 121 -7.93 0.64 18.98
CA LYS A 121 -7.72 1.56 20.09
C LYS A 121 -7.97 0.78 21.39
N LYS A 122 -6.90 0.50 22.13
CA LYS A 122 -6.97 -0.04 23.49
C LYS A 122 -7.69 0.97 24.40
N GLY A 123 -8.88 0.60 24.90
CA GLY A 123 -9.69 1.39 25.83
C GLY A 123 -10.42 0.51 26.84
N LYS A 124 -10.06 0.68 28.11
CA LYS A 124 -10.50 0.01 29.37
C LYS A 124 -11.98 -0.41 29.49
N GLY A 125 -12.17 -1.68 29.90
CA GLY A 125 -12.91 -2.15 31.11
C GLY A 125 -14.37 -1.72 31.36
N GLY A 126 -15.25 -2.71 31.55
CA GLY A 126 -16.52 -2.59 32.27
C GLY A 126 -17.53 -3.70 31.93
N ASP A 127 -17.66 -4.69 32.82
CA ASP A 127 -18.65 -5.77 32.81
C ASP A 127 -20.11 -5.28 32.76
N ASN A 128 -21.01 -6.07 32.14
CA ASN A 128 -22.24 -6.59 32.76
C ASN A 128 -23.09 -7.40 31.76
N ASN A 129 -23.69 -8.47 32.28
CA ASN A 129 -24.55 -9.46 31.62
C ASN A 129 -25.75 -8.87 30.85
N GLY A 130 -26.14 -9.57 29.77
CA GLY A 130 -27.41 -9.35 29.06
C GLY A 130 -27.58 -10.28 27.88
N ASP A 131 -28.12 -11.47 28.12
CA ASP A 131 -28.71 -12.38 27.14
C ASP A 131 -29.67 -11.62 26.20
N VAL A 132 -29.39 -11.59 24.90
CA VAL A 132 -30.41 -11.53 23.82
C VAL A 132 -29.73 -11.71 22.46
N ALA A 133 -30.05 -12.81 21.78
CA ALA A 133 -29.78 -12.97 20.36
C ALA A 133 -30.68 -12.03 19.52
N PRO A 134 -30.15 -11.33 18.50
CA PRO A 134 -30.97 -10.79 17.45
C PRO A 134 -30.82 -11.62 16.16
N GLU A 135 -31.88 -12.37 15.88
CA GLU A 135 -32.25 -12.88 14.56
C GLU A 135 -32.36 -11.69 13.57
N LEU A 136 -31.40 -11.52 12.66
CA LEU A 136 -31.50 -10.53 11.58
C LEU A 136 -31.86 -11.20 10.27
N ARG A 137 -33.18 -11.22 10.06
CA ARG A 137 -33.88 -11.48 8.81
C ARG A 137 -33.26 -10.73 7.64
N ARG A 138 -32.72 -11.45 6.66
CA ARG A 138 -32.49 -10.90 5.31
C ARG A 138 -33.70 -11.22 4.45
N ALA A 139 -34.57 -10.23 4.33
CA ALA A 139 -35.64 -10.20 3.35
C ALA A 139 -35.07 -10.27 1.92
N ARG A 140 -35.75 -11.06 1.11
CA ARG A 140 -35.51 -11.27 -0.32
C ARG A 140 -36.08 -10.11 -1.13
N SER A 141 -35.36 -9.68 -2.16
CA SER A 141 -35.92 -9.08 -3.38
C SER A 141 -34.93 -9.43 -4.51
N SER A 142 -35.14 -10.51 -5.27
CA SER A 142 -36.04 -10.69 -6.43
C SER A 142 -35.50 -10.07 -7.72
N GLY A 143 -35.10 -10.95 -8.65
CA GLY A 143 -34.76 -10.67 -10.06
C GLY A 143 -33.38 -11.24 -10.41
N GLY A 144 -33.18 -12.23 -11.28
CA GLY A 144 -34.05 -12.91 -12.24
C GLY A 144 -33.22 -13.26 -13.50
N SER A 145 -33.32 -14.50 -13.97
CA SER A 145 -32.71 -15.10 -15.19
C SER A 145 -31.20 -15.40 -15.12
N GLY A 146 -30.68 -16.61 -15.33
CA GLY A 146 -31.23 -17.81 -15.95
C GLY A 146 -30.38 -18.18 -17.15
N ARG A 147 -29.52 -19.20 -17.03
CA ARG A 147 -29.07 -20.09 -18.13
C ARG A 147 -28.18 -21.22 -17.59
N ARG A 148 -28.84 -22.33 -17.22
CA ARG A 148 -28.23 -23.66 -17.03
C ARG A 148 -27.71 -24.13 -18.39
N GLY A 149 -26.42 -23.98 -18.64
CA GLY A 149 -25.75 -24.70 -19.72
C GLY A 149 -25.68 -26.18 -19.37
N LYS A 150 -26.54 -26.99 -20.00
CA LYS A 150 -26.43 -28.46 -19.97
C LYS A 150 -25.26 -28.82 -20.89
N PHE A 151 -24.16 -29.29 -20.33
CA PHE A 151 -23.11 -29.94 -21.11
C PHE A 151 -23.60 -31.33 -21.50
N THR A 152 -24.14 -31.48 -22.71
CA THR A 152 -24.30 -32.81 -23.32
C THR A 152 -23.02 -33.13 -24.08
N ALA A 153 -22.25 -34.08 -23.56
CA ALA A 153 -21.13 -34.67 -24.27
C ALA A 153 -21.67 -35.47 -25.46
N ARG A 154 -21.28 -35.10 -26.69
CA ARG A 154 -21.45 -35.93 -27.88
C ARG A 154 -20.12 -36.59 -28.17
N LEU A 155 -19.99 -37.86 -27.78
CA LEU A 155 -18.95 -38.75 -28.27
C LEU A 155 -19.42 -39.26 -29.64
N ASN A 156 -18.81 -38.77 -30.72
CA ASN A 156 -18.95 -39.42 -32.02
C ASN A 156 -17.74 -40.34 -32.22
N ALA A 157 -18.06 -41.61 -32.45
CA ALA A 157 -17.13 -42.69 -32.77
C ALA A 157 -16.37 -42.40 -34.07
N ILE A 158 -15.09 -42.77 -34.09
CA ILE A 158 -14.23 -42.82 -35.27
C ILE A 158 -14.48 -44.18 -35.94
N PRO A 159 -14.93 -44.27 -37.21
CA PRO A 159 -14.74 -45.48 -37.99
C PRO A 159 -13.41 -45.41 -38.77
N GLU A 160 -12.78 -46.57 -38.93
CA GLU A 160 -11.74 -46.85 -39.93
C GLU A 160 -12.29 -46.72 -41.37
#